data_AF-A0A849M6W4-F1
#
_entry.id   AF-A0A849M6W4-F1
#
_cell.length_a   1.000
_cell.length_b   1.000
_cell.length_c   1.000
_cell.angle_alpha   90.00
_cell.angle_beta   90.00
_cell.angle_gamma   90.00
#
_symmetry.space_group_name_H-M   'P 1'
#
loop_
_entity.id
_entity.type
_entity.pdbx_description
1 polymer ?
#
loop_
_entity_poly.entity_id
_entity_poly.type
_entity_poly.pdbx_seq_one_letter_code
_entity_poly.pdbx_strand_id
1 'polypeptide(L)'
;MRNSFLIIIILTSSLFGQSAILDSLKTIRAFQLIEHNLASSGYITEKQFGFIKDYGFKHVISLLPGDQSKEDSIVTSKGLTFTQIKVDWKNPTQENLKHYFDDMEKHKNDSVLLHCQANMRASAFTFLYRVIWLGDDKKLAKTDLDSIWFPTGQWHRFIEESHEKYNMGQEYRFENDFVQQFRKEGIKAVEDQLDRILEKGDGSLPFKEIDFQRVADELYQDEKIDEAIEVYSLNTKAFPSSWKAFEKLAKSLMETNQNQAAVESYKKVLELKPDFIWARRMLGMLGEREYLKFWSGIKLNLKRVKNLVGRYDFDNNYLDFIIEGNKFYLLPSWSKEKFQIYSDTTSKFFSQEKNWTFEFDTASPGKVTFTTPSKIYIAKKFNQ
;
A
#
# COMPACT_ATOMS: atom_id res chain seq x y z
N MET A 1 -26.24 -20.54 -39.67
CA MET A 1 -26.73 -20.39 -38.28
C MET A 1 -26.32 -21.62 -37.49
N ARG A 2 -25.29 -21.51 -36.66
CA ARG A 2 -24.82 -22.60 -35.79
C ARG A 2 -24.39 -21.95 -34.48
N ASN A 3 -25.29 -22.02 -33.49
CA ASN A 3 -25.05 -21.52 -32.13
C ASN A 3 -24.08 -22.47 -31.44
N SER A 4 -22.89 -21.99 -31.13
CA SER A 4 -21.98 -22.64 -30.19
C SER A 4 -22.17 -21.99 -28.82
N PHE A 5 -22.82 -22.72 -27.90
CA PHE A 5 -22.88 -22.37 -26.49
C PHE A 5 -21.48 -22.52 -25.88
N LEU A 6 -20.90 -21.41 -25.43
CA LEU A 6 -19.69 -21.41 -24.60
C LEU A 6 -20.12 -21.73 -23.17
N ILE A 7 -19.78 -22.93 -22.69
CA ILE A 7 -19.95 -23.32 -21.29
C ILE A 7 -18.91 -22.55 -20.47
N ILE A 8 -19.33 -21.48 -19.81
CA ILE A 8 -18.55 -20.79 -18.79
C ILE A 8 -18.60 -21.67 -17.53
N ILE A 9 -17.54 -22.43 -17.29
CA ILE A 9 -17.32 -23.10 -16.00
C ILE A 9 -16.97 -22.00 -14.99
N ILE A 10 -17.98 -21.53 -14.25
CA ILE A 10 -17.76 -20.64 -13.11
C ILE A 10 -17.13 -21.49 -11.99
N LEU A 11 -15.82 -21.34 -11.81
CA LEU A 11 -15.09 -21.81 -10.63
C LEU A 11 -15.57 -21.01 -9.40
N THR A 12 -16.65 -21.47 -8.75
CA THR A 12 -17.22 -20.85 -7.55
C THR A 12 -16.45 -21.17 -6.24
N SER A 13 -15.19 -21.61 -6.32
CA SER A 13 -14.43 -22.09 -5.15
C SER A 13 -13.54 -21.05 -4.45
N SER A 14 -13.50 -19.77 -4.87
CA SER A 14 -12.40 -18.86 -4.47
C SER A 14 -12.62 -17.95 -3.26
N LEU A 15 -13.85 -17.52 -2.90
CA LEU A 15 -14.02 -16.55 -1.80
C LEU A 15 -13.89 -17.15 -0.39
N PHE A 16 -14.35 -18.40 -0.18
CA PHE A 16 -14.25 -19.05 1.14
C PHE A 16 -12.81 -19.43 1.49
N GLY A 17 -12.01 -19.85 0.50
CA GLY A 17 -10.60 -20.18 0.68
C GLY A 17 -9.77 -18.97 1.12
N GLN A 18 -10.01 -17.80 0.52
CA GLN A 18 -9.19 -16.62 0.78
C GLN A 18 -9.43 -15.98 2.17
N SER A 19 -10.68 -16.03 2.69
CA SER A 19 -10.97 -15.61 4.07
C SER A 19 -10.29 -16.52 5.11
N ALA A 20 -10.26 -17.84 4.87
CA ALA A 20 -9.64 -18.79 5.79
C ALA A 20 -8.11 -18.65 5.82
N ILE A 21 -7.49 -18.35 4.68
CA ILE A 21 -6.05 -18.08 4.57
C ILE A 21 -5.70 -16.80 5.35
N LEU A 22 -6.46 -15.72 5.19
CA LEU A 22 -6.20 -14.47 5.92
C LEU A 22 -6.35 -14.64 7.45
N ASP A 23 -7.32 -15.43 7.91
CA ASP A 23 -7.46 -15.74 9.33
C ASP A 23 -6.29 -16.59 9.86
N SER A 24 -5.74 -17.46 9.02
CA SER A 24 -4.55 -18.24 9.34
C SER A 24 -3.31 -17.35 9.47
N LEU A 25 -3.15 -16.34 8.61
CA LEU A 25 -2.08 -15.34 8.72
C LEU A 25 -2.16 -14.52 10.02
N LYS A 26 -3.36 -14.18 10.50
CA LYS A 26 -3.55 -13.44 11.77
C LYS A 26 -3.07 -14.23 13.00
N THR A 27 -2.86 -15.55 12.89
CA THR A 27 -2.27 -16.35 13.97
C THR A 27 -0.76 -16.11 14.10
N ILE A 28 -0.12 -15.55 13.07
CA ILE A 28 1.30 -15.22 13.09
C ILE A 28 1.49 -14.04 14.03
N ARG A 29 2.49 -14.17 14.90
CA ARG A 29 2.75 -13.19 15.96
C ARG A 29 2.95 -11.80 15.36
N ALA A 30 2.20 -10.81 15.84
CA ALA A 30 2.34 -9.41 15.44
C ALA A 30 2.34 -9.20 13.91
N PHE A 31 1.59 -10.02 13.17
CA PHE A 31 1.51 -9.91 11.72
C PHE A 31 0.82 -8.61 11.28
N GLN A 32 1.46 -7.90 10.35
CA GLN A 32 0.96 -6.71 9.71
C GLN A 32 1.13 -6.89 8.20
N LEU A 33 0.02 -6.88 7.48
CA LEU A 33 0.02 -6.77 6.03
C LEU A 33 0.13 -5.28 5.69
N ILE A 34 1.10 -4.92 4.87
CA ILE A 34 1.30 -3.57 4.32
C ILE A 34 0.80 -3.58 2.87
N GLU A 35 0.53 -2.39 2.32
CA GLU A 35 0.29 -2.21 0.89
C GLU A 35 1.48 -2.75 0.05
N HIS A 36 1.27 -3.04 -1.24
CA HIS A 36 2.31 -3.50 -2.19
C HIS A 36 2.82 -4.94 -2.05
N ASN A 37 2.00 -5.89 -1.58
CA ASN A 37 2.39 -7.28 -1.35
C ASN A 37 3.55 -7.45 -0.35
N LEU A 38 3.71 -6.48 0.56
CA LEU A 38 4.69 -6.50 1.64
C LEU A 38 3.99 -6.85 2.95
N ALA A 39 4.60 -7.69 3.77
CA ALA A 39 4.15 -7.91 5.14
C ALA A 39 5.33 -7.89 6.10
N SER A 40 5.02 -7.56 7.36
CA SER A 40 5.95 -7.69 8.47
C SER A 40 5.36 -8.57 9.58
N SER A 41 6.19 -9.34 10.27
CA SER A 41 5.72 -10.13 11.42
C SER A 41 6.78 -10.41 12.48
N GLY A 42 6.29 -10.95 13.60
CA GLY A 42 7.10 -11.69 14.56
C GLY A 42 7.33 -13.11 14.10
N TYR A 43 7.76 -13.96 15.04
CA TYR A 43 8.27 -15.28 14.74
C TYR A 43 7.24 -16.14 14.01
N ILE A 44 7.69 -16.86 12.99
CA ILE A 44 6.87 -17.73 12.15
C ILE A 44 7.24 -19.18 12.45
N THR A 45 6.23 -20.00 12.74
CA THR A 45 6.43 -21.45 12.93
C THR A 45 6.44 -22.20 11.60
N GLU A 46 6.98 -23.42 11.61
CA GLU A 46 7.02 -24.30 10.42
C GLU A 46 5.65 -24.48 9.75
N LYS A 47 4.60 -24.65 10.57
CA LYS A 47 3.21 -24.76 10.08
C LYS A 47 2.75 -23.47 9.40
N GLN A 48 3.12 -22.31 9.95
CA GLN A 48 2.68 -21.01 9.47
C GLN A 48 3.31 -20.61 8.14
N PHE A 49 4.50 -21.11 7.79
CA PHE A 49 5.05 -20.93 6.45
C PHE A 49 4.16 -21.55 5.35
N GLY A 50 3.32 -22.54 5.69
CA GLY A 50 2.27 -23.01 4.79
C GLY A 50 1.27 -21.90 4.44
N PHE A 51 0.80 -21.16 5.46
CA PHE A 51 -0.13 -20.05 5.26
C PHE A 51 0.48 -18.91 4.44
N ILE A 52 1.78 -18.66 4.62
CA ILE A 52 2.53 -17.66 3.85
C ILE A 52 2.52 -18.02 2.35
N LYS A 53 2.83 -19.29 2.04
CA LYS A 53 2.76 -19.80 0.67
C LYS A 53 1.34 -19.73 0.10
N ASP A 54 0.36 -20.21 0.87
CA ASP A 54 -1.04 -20.31 0.42
C ASP A 54 -1.65 -18.92 0.15
N TYR A 55 -1.21 -17.89 0.87
CA TYR A 55 -1.59 -16.51 0.61
C TYR A 55 -0.99 -15.95 -0.70
N GLY A 56 0.16 -16.48 -1.13
CA GLY A 56 0.84 -16.07 -2.34
C GLY A 56 2.13 -15.28 -2.14
N PHE A 57 2.66 -15.21 -0.89
CA PHE A 57 4.03 -14.73 -0.69
C PHE A 57 5.03 -15.60 -1.46
N LYS A 58 6.13 -14.99 -1.89
CA LYS A 58 7.18 -15.63 -2.73
C LYS A 58 8.55 -15.58 -2.08
N HIS A 59 8.79 -14.57 -1.26
CA HIS A 59 10.08 -14.35 -0.61
C HIS A 59 9.90 -14.07 0.89
N VAL A 60 10.78 -14.66 1.71
CA VAL A 60 10.80 -14.48 3.17
C VAL A 60 12.17 -13.95 3.59
N ILE A 61 12.16 -12.85 4.33
CA ILE A 61 13.36 -12.24 4.88
C ILE A 61 13.33 -12.39 6.40
N SER A 62 14.37 -12.99 6.98
CA SER A 62 14.51 -13.15 8.43
C SER A 62 15.55 -12.19 9.00
N LEU A 63 15.13 -11.34 9.94
CA LEU A 63 16.02 -10.43 10.68
C LEU A 63 16.55 -11.03 11.99
N LEU A 64 16.36 -12.33 12.18
CA LEU A 64 16.81 -13.02 13.39
C LEU A 64 18.35 -13.12 13.43
N PRO A 65 18.97 -12.94 14.61
CA PRO A 65 20.38 -13.17 14.76
C PRO A 65 20.65 -14.68 14.82
N GLY A 66 21.92 -15.08 14.75
CA GLY A 66 22.32 -16.48 14.82
C GLY A 66 22.15 -17.23 13.50
N ASP A 67 22.07 -18.55 13.58
CA ASP A 67 21.93 -19.43 12.43
C ASP A 67 20.45 -19.70 12.12
N GLN A 68 20.03 -19.43 10.88
CA GLN A 68 18.67 -19.66 10.38
C GLN A 68 18.63 -20.72 9.26
N SER A 69 19.66 -21.55 9.11
CA SER A 69 19.72 -22.61 8.07
C SER A 69 18.55 -23.59 8.13
N LYS A 70 18.01 -23.85 9.33
CA LYS A 70 16.80 -24.67 9.49
C LYS A 70 15.56 -23.97 8.96
N GLU A 71 15.41 -22.68 9.22
CA GLU A 71 14.31 -21.87 8.71
C GLU A 71 14.38 -21.78 7.17
N ASP A 72 15.57 -21.51 6.63
CA ASP A 72 15.85 -21.55 5.20
C ASP A 72 15.38 -22.86 4.56
N SER A 73 15.83 -24.00 5.11
CA SER A 73 15.43 -25.33 4.62
C SER A 73 13.91 -25.54 4.63
N ILE A 74 13.21 -25.04 5.65
CA ILE A 74 11.76 -25.13 5.75
C ILE A 74 11.09 -24.24 4.69
N VAL A 75 11.52 -22.98 4.56
CA VAL A 75 10.96 -22.00 3.62
C VAL A 75 11.16 -22.49 2.18
N THR A 76 12.37 -22.91 1.84
CA THR A 76 12.72 -23.43 0.51
C THR A 76 12.01 -24.74 0.18
N SER A 77 11.83 -25.66 1.15
CA SER A 77 11.03 -26.87 0.94
C SER A 77 9.57 -26.59 0.57
N LYS A 78 9.06 -25.40 0.91
CA LYS A 78 7.71 -24.94 0.54
C LYS A 78 7.68 -24.22 -0.80
N GLY A 79 8.82 -24.02 -1.47
CA GLY A 79 8.91 -23.32 -2.76
C GLY A 79 8.90 -21.80 -2.63
N LEU A 80 9.24 -21.29 -1.44
CA LEU A 80 9.51 -19.87 -1.21
C LEU A 80 11.02 -19.63 -1.27
N THR A 81 11.43 -18.42 -1.64
CA THR A 81 12.83 -18.00 -1.54
C THR A 81 13.09 -17.38 -0.17
N PHE A 82 14.35 -17.45 0.30
CA PHE A 82 14.72 -17.03 1.64
C PHE A 82 15.99 -16.19 1.65
N THR A 83 15.98 -15.12 2.45
CA THR A 83 17.18 -14.33 2.77
C THR A 83 17.27 -14.14 4.29
N GLN A 84 18.46 -14.35 4.86
CA GLN A 84 18.75 -13.99 6.24
C GLN A 84 19.58 -12.71 6.31
N ILE A 85 19.12 -11.73 7.10
CA ILE A 85 19.88 -10.53 7.45
C ILE A 85 20.05 -10.51 8.96
N LYS A 86 21.27 -10.75 9.43
CA LYS A 86 21.55 -10.87 10.87
C LYS A 86 21.56 -9.50 11.53
N VAL A 87 20.44 -9.13 12.15
CA VAL A 87 20.31 -7.85 12.86
C VAL A 87 20.40 -8.07 14.36
N ASP A 88 21.50 -7.61 14.97
CA ASP A 88 21.64 -7.56 16.42
C ASP A 88 20.67 -6.50 16.98
N TRP A 89 19.88 -6.90 17.97
CA TRP A 89 18.98 -5.98 18.65
C TRP A 89 19.73 -4.79 19.26
N LYS A 90 20.96 -4.99 19.75
CA LYS A 90 21.77 -3.94 20.40
C LYS A 90 22.57 -3.08 19.42
N ASN A 91 22.65 -3.48 18.16
CA ASN A 91 23.46 -2.80 17.16
C ASN A 91 22.90 -2.98 15.73
N PRO A 92 21.74 -2.38 15.39
CA PRO A 92 21.28 -2.32 14.01
C PRO A 92 22.21 -1.43 13.18
N THR A 93 22.67 -1.91 12.03
CA THR A 93 23.66 -1.18 11.22
C THR A 93 23.11 -0.73 9.86
N GLN A 94 23.77 0.25 9.27
CA GLN A 94 23.45 0.75 7.93
C GLN A 94 23.68 -0.31 6.84
N GLU A 95 24.63 -1.23 7.05
CA GLU A 95 24.88 -2.37 6.17
C GLU A 95 23.73 -3.38 6.22
N ASN A 96 23.13 -3.62 7.40
CA ASN A 96 21.92 -4.44 7.49
C ASN A 96 20.79 -3.84 6.65
N LEU A 97 20.59 -2.53 6.74
CA LEU A 97 19.56 -1.82 6.00
C LEU A 97 19.83 -1.85 4.49
N LYS A 98 21.07 -1.61 4.08
CA LYS A 98 21.46 -1.68 2.67
C LYS A 98 21.21 -3.07 2.09
N HIS A 99 21.61 -4.13 2.80
CA HIS A 99 21.38 -5.50 2.37
C HIS A 99 19.89 -5.79 2.21
N TYR A 100 19.06 -5.29 3.14
CA TYR A 100 17.61 -5.40 3.03
C TYR A 100 17.07 -4.69 1.78
N PHE A 101 17.53 -3.48 1.47
CA PHE A 101 17.10 -2.77 0.26
C PHE A 101 17.56 -3.46 -1.03
N ASP A 102 18.79 -3.95 -1.08
CA ASP A 102 19.31 -4.69 -2.24
C ASP A 102 18.47 -5.96 -2.50
N ASP A 103 18.10 -6.67 -1.42
CA ASP A 103 17.27 -7.87 -1.49
C ASP A 103 15.83 -7.55 -1.92
N MET A 104 15.24 -6.48 -1.39
CA MET A 104 13.93 -5.98 -1.82
C MET A 104 13.92 -5.55 -3.30
N GLU A 105 14.99 -4.97 -3.83
CA GLU A 105 15.10 -4.61 -5.25
C GLU A 105 15.19 -5.85 -6.14
N LYS A 106 15.97 -6.86 -5.72
CA LYS A 106 16.03 -8.16 -6.40
C LYS A 106 14.66 -8.84 -6.45
N HIS A 107 13.85 -8.67 -5.41
CA HIS A 107 12.53 -9.23 -5.24
C HIS A 107 11.39 -8.23 -5.51
N LYS A 108 11.62 -7.16 -6.29
CA LYS A 108 10.64 -6.07 -6.50
C LYS A 108 9.30 -6.48 -7.13
N ASN A 109 9.25 -7.63 -7.79
CA ASN A 109 8.04 -8.19 -8.40
C ASN A 109 7.38 -9.26 -7.52
N ASP A 110 8.05 -9.68 -6.45
CA ASP A 110 7.59 -10.71 -5.54
C ASP A 110 6.78 -10.13 -4.39
N SER A 111 5.93 -10.97 -3.81
CA SER A 111 5.27 -10.70 -2.54
C SER A 111 6.22 -11.09 -1.41
N VAL A 112 6.61 -10.14 -0.55
CA VAL A 112 7.69 -10.31 0.44
C VAL A 112 7.13 -10.27 1.87
N LEU A 113 7.57 -11.22 2.70
CA LEU A 113 7.33 -11.21 4.14
C LEU A 113 8.65 -11.03 4.90
N LEU A 114 8.78 -9.91 5.60
CA LEU A 114 9.89 -9.62 6.49
C LEU A 114 9.53 -10.00 7.93
N HIS A 115 10.34 -10.79 8.63
CA HIS A 115 10.02 -11.14 10.01
C HIS A 115 11.22 -11.12 10.96
N CYS A 116 10.91 -11.13 12.25
CA CYS A 116 11.88 -11.28 13.34
C CYS A 116 11.19 -11.93 14.54
N GLN A 117 11.68 -11.75 15.77
CA GLN A 117 11.06 -12.40 16.93
C GLN A 117 9.66 -11.84 17.27
N ALA A 118 9.50 -10.51 17.28
CA ALA A 118 8.32 -9.84 17.81
C ALA A 118 7.79 -8.72 16.89
N ASN A 119 8.19 -8.73 15.62
CA ASN A 119 7.97 -7.69 14.62
C ASN A 119 8.63 -6.33 14.91
N MET A 120 9.45 -6.19 15.95
CA MET A 120 10.05 -4.88 16.26
C MET A 120 11.11 -4.44 15.23
N ARG A 121 12.03 -5.34 14.85
CA ARG A 121 13.05 -5.08 13.81
C ARG A 121 12.42 -4.97 12.44
N ALA A 122 11.53 -5.93 12.14
CA ALA A 122 10.89 -6.05 10.85
C ALA A 122 9.99 -4.84 10.57
N SER A 123 9.20 -4.36 11.54
CA SER A 123 8.41 -3.14 11.35
C SER A 123 9.28 -1.88 11.20
N ALA A 124 10.42 -1.78 11.89
CA ALA A 124 11.35 -0.66 11.72
C ALA A 124 11.99 -0.63 10.32
N PHE A 125 12.45 -1.78 9.82
CA PHE A 125 12.99 -1.90 8.46
C PHE A 125 11.90 -1.67 7.40
N THR A 126 10.69 -2.19 7.64
CA THR A 126 9.53 -1.95 6.79
C THR A 126 9.20 -0.46 6.71
N PHE A 127 9.16 0.24 7.85
CA PHE A 127 8.96 1.69 7.89
C PHE A 127 9.99 2.43 7.04
N LEU A 128 11.28 2.12 7.21
CA LEU A 128 12.36 2.74 6.44
C LEU A 128 12.20 2.47 4.94
N TYR A 129 11.87 1.25 4.53
CA TYR A 129 11.63 0.94 3.12
C TYR A 129 10.44 1.70 2.54
N ARG A 130 9.33 1.78 3.27
CA ARG A 130 8.15 2.52 2.84
C ARG A 130 8.45 3.99 2.61
N VAL A 131 9.10 4.64 3.56
CA VAL A 131 9.39 6.08 3.48
C VAL A 131 10.48 6.37 2.44
N ILE A 132 11.56 5.58 2.42
CA ILE A 132 12.73 5.86 1.57
C ILE A 132 12.53 5.40 0.12
N TRP A 133 11.89 4.24 -0.09
CA TRP A 133 11.82 3.60 -1.41
C TRP A 133 10.43 3.62 -2.05
N LEU A 134 9.36 3.49 -1.26
CA LEU A 134 8.00 3.55 -1.81
C LEU A 134 7.47 4.99 -1.88
N GLY A 135 8.08 5.91 -1.12
CA GLY A 135 7.64 7.30 -1.00
C GLY A 135 6.30 7.39 -0.26
N ASP A 136 6.05 6.48 0.68
CA ASP A 136 4.89 6.54 1.56
C ASP A 136 4.98 7.79 2.46
N ASP A 137 3.83 8.37 2.78
CA ASP A 137 3.76 9.44 3.78
C ASP A 137 4.37 8.98 5.12
N LYS A 138 5.38 9.72 5.60
CA LYS A 138 6.13 9.39 6.81
C LYS A 138 5.19 9.24 8.01
N LYS A 139 4.15 10.06 8.13
CA LYS A 139 3.22 10.05 9.27
C LYS A 139 2.34 8.80 9.27
N LEU A 140 1.84 8.38 8.11
CA LEU A 140 1.10 7.12 7.95
C LEU A 140 1.99 5.92 8.23
N ALA A 141 3.17 5.84 7.62
CA ALA A 141 4.12 4.75 7.87
C ALA A 141 4.52 4.68 9.35
N LYS A 142 4.67 5.85 10.01
CA LYS A 142 4.98 5.92 11.44
C LYS A 142 3.84 5.42 12.31
N THR A 143 2.58 5.68 11.93
CA THR A 143 1.40 5.17 12.63
C THR A 143 1.37 3.63 12.62
N ASP A 144 1.72 3.04 11.48
CA ASP A 144 1.83 1.60 11.34
C ASP A 144 2.94 1.00 12.21
N LEU A 145 4.11 1.64 12.25
CA LEU A 145 5.22 1.25 13.12
C LEU A 145 4.81 1.31 14.60
N ASP A 146 4.21 2.43 15.01
CA ASP A 146 3.79 2.69 16.41
C ASP A 146 2.70 1.72 16.88
N SER A 147 1.91 1.16 15.96
CA SER A 147 0.93 0.11 16.27
C SER A 147 1.58 -1.21 16.73
N ILE A 148 2.83 -1.45 16.33
CA ILE A 148 3.63 -2.60 16.78
C ILE A 148 4.38 -2.23 18.06
N TRP A 149 5.09 -1.11 18.04
CA TRP A 149 5.86 -0.59 19.17
C TRP A 149 6.38 0.82 18.87
N PHE A 150 6.69 1.56 19.91
CA PHE A 150 7.33 2.88 19.80
C PHE A 150 8.85 2.74 19.88
N PRO A 151 9.62 2.97 18.78
CA PRO A 151 11.07 2.86 18.81
C PRO A 151 11.70 3.88 19.77
N THR A 152 12.63 3.42 20.60
CA THR A 152 13.38 4.27 21.54
C THR A 152 14.87 3.92 21.51
N GLY A 153 15.69 4.78 22.10
CA GLY A 153 17.13 4.59 22.21
C GLY A 153 17.81 4.39 20.84
N GLN A 154 18.64 3.36 20.75
CA GLN A 154 19.39 3.02 19.53
C GLN A 154 18.50 2.74 18.30
N TRP A 155 17.27 2.28 18.47
CA TRP A 155 16.38 1.99 17.35
C TRP A 155 15.74 3.27 16.81
N HIS A 156 15.36 4.20 17.69
CA HIS A 156 14.96 5.53 17.26
C HIS A 156 16.11 6.23 16.52
N ARG A 157 17.32 6.20 17.10
CA ARG A 157 18.51 6.77 16.47
C ARG A 157 18.79 6.15 15.10
N PHE A 158 18.81 4.82 15.01
CA PHE A 158 19.01 4.10 13.75
C PHE A 158 17.97 4.48 12.70
N ILE A 159 16.70 4.63 13.07
CA ILE A 159 15.63 5.01 12.14
C ILE A 159 15.85 6.45 11.62
N GLU A 160 16.07 7.42 12.51
CA GLU A 160 16.27 8.81 12.09
C GLU A 160 17.55 8.96 11.27
N GLU A 161 18.68 8.39 11.71
CA GLU A 161 19.95 8.42 10.97
C GLU A 161 19.82 7.72 9.61
N SER A 162 19.06 6.63 9.51
CA SER A 162 18.82 5.97 8.22
C SER A 162 17.98 6.83 7.31
N HIS A 163 16.88 7.38 7.82
CA HIS A 163 16.03 8.28 7.06
C HIS A 163 16.81 9.50 6.59
N GLU A 164 17.59 10.15 7.47
CA GLU A 164 18.48 11.26 7.13
C GLU A 164 19.57 10.84 6.15
N LYS A 165 20.28 9.74 6.37
CA LYS A 165 21.35 9.29 5.46
C LYS A 165 20.85 9.03 4.06
N TYR A 166 19.69 8.38 3.93
CA TYR A 166 19.11 8.09 2.62
C TYR A 166 18.40 9.31 2.02
N ASN A 167 17.94 10.28 2.83
CA ASN A 167 17.43 11.56 2.33
C ASN A 167 18.54 12.58 1.98
N MET A 168 19.61 12.70 2.76
CA MET A 168 20.84 13.45 2.44
C MET A 168 21.63 12.78 1.30
N GLY A 169 21.46 11.46 1.13
CA GLY A 169 21.90 10.73 -0.07
C GLY A 169 21.05 11.04 -1.31
N GLN A 170 19.82 11.54 -1.15
CA GLN A 170 19.09 12.23 -2.23
C GLN A 170 19.67 13.64 -2.41
N GLU A 171 20.08 14.31 -1.32
CA GLU A 171 20.67 15.65 -1.34
C GLU A 171 21.99 15.75 -2.13
N TYR A 172 22.80 14.69 -2.14
CA TYR A 172 24.01 14.57 -2.96
C TYR A 172 23.81 13.80 -4.28
N ARG A 173 22.62 13.25 -4.56
CA ARG A 173 22.22 12.72 -5.89
C ARG A 173 21.47 13.74 -6.74
N PHE A 174 21.37 14.98 -6.27
CA PHE A 174 20.69 16.07 -6.97
C PHE A 174 21.41 16.58 -8.22
N GLU A 175 22.52 15.96 -8.60
CA GLU A 175 23.20 16.13 -9.89
C GLU A 175 23.04 14.90 -10.80
N ASN A 176 21.82 14.44 -11.05
CA ASN A 176 21.55 13.52 -12.16
C ASN A 176 21.12 14.31 -13.40
N ASP A 177 21.58 13.90 -14.59
CA ASP A 177 21.36 14.60 -15.86
C ASP A 177 19.88 14.99 -16.09
N PHE A 178 18.94 14.08 -15.80
CA PHE A 178 17.50 14.33 -15.98
C PHE A 178 16.99 15.54 -15.21
N VAL A 179 17.35 15.65 -13.93
CA VAL A 179 16.79 16.70 -13.06
C VAL A 179 17.46 18.02 -13.31
N GLN A 180 18.76 18.02 -13.58
CA GLN A 180 19.45 19.22 -14.02
C GLN A 180 18.93 19.71 -15.38
N GLN A 181 18.68 18.78 -16.29
CA GLN A 181 18.11 19.08 -17.59
C GLN A 181 16.67 19.61 -17.47
N PHE A 182 15.81 18.96 -16.67
CA PHE A 182 14.46 19.44 -16.39
C PHE A 182 14.48 20.86 -15.83
N ARG A 183 15.35 21.14 -14.84
CA ARG A 183 15.48 22.47 -14.22
C ARG A 183 16.00 23.52 -15.20
N LYS A 184 16.87 23.14 -16.13
CA LYS A 184 17.52 24.04 -17.09
C LYS A 184 16.68 24.30 -18.34
N GLU A 185 16.03 23.28 -18.87
CA GLU A 185 15.42 23.26 -20.21
C GLU A 185 13.89 23.15 -20.15
N GLY A 186 13.33 22.81 -18.98
CA GLY A 186 11.91 22.64 -18.77
C GLY A 186 11.37 21.30 -19.25
N ILE A 187 10.13 21.00 -18.85
CA ILE A 187 9.48 19.71 -19.12
C ILE A 187 9.35 19.39 -20.60
N LYS A 188 9.07 20.41 -21.43
CA LYS A 188 8.85 20.23 -22.87
C LYS A 188 10.10 19.75 -23.59
N ALA A 189 11.26 20.30 -23.25
CA ALA A 189 12.53 19.88 -23.86
C ALA A 189 12.88 18.42 -23.50
N VAL A 190 12.59 18.03 -22.26
CA VAL A 190 12.78 16.68 -21.75
C VAL A 190 11.83 15.69 -22.43
N GLU A 191 10.55 16.05 -22.61
CA GLU A 191 9.58 15.27 -23.38
C GLU A 191 10.06 15.06 -24.82
N ASP A 192 10.45 16.12 -25.51
CA ASP A 192 10.93 16.02 -26.90
C ASP A 192 12.18 15.13 -27.02
N GLN A 193 13.05 15.12 -26.01
CA GLN A 193 14.20 14.21 -25.97
C GLN A 193 13.79 12.77 -25.72
N LEU A 194 12.88 12.52 -24.77
CA LEU A 194 12.36 11.19 -24.48
C LEU A 194 11.75 10.60 -25.76
N ASP A 195 10.99 11.39 -26.51
CA ASP A 195 10.34 10.95 -27.76
C ASP A 195 11.37 10.53 -28.80
N ARG A 196 12.43 11.32 -28.99
CA ARG A 196 13.55 10.97 -29.88
C ARG A 196 14.26 9.68 -29.45
N ILE A 197 14.39 9.41 -28.15
CA ILE A 197 15.05 8.19 -27.64
C ILE A 197 14.14 6.99 -27.88
N LEU A 198 12.85 7.10 -27.57
CA LEU A 198 11.89 6.03 -27.76
C LEU A 198 11.71 5.67 -29.26
N GLU A 199 11.73 6.67 -30.15
CA GLU A 199 11.71 6.45 -31.61
C GLU A 199 12.94 5.70 -32.12
N LYS A 200 14.13 5.92 -31.55
CA LYS A 200 15.36 5.21 -31.93
C LYS A 200 15.31 3.73 -31.55
N GLY A 201 14.53 3.36 -30.53
CA GLY A 201 14.22 1.97 -30.20
C GLY A 201 15.40 1.13 -29.69
N ASP A 202 16.50 1.74 -29.24
CA ASP A 202 17.65 1.01 -28.69
C ASP A 202 17.42 0.47 -27.26
N GLY A 203 16.29 0.86 -26.64
CA GLY A 203 15.88 0.44 -25.30
C GLY A 203 16.72 1.01 -24.16
N SER A 204 17.75 1.79 -24.45
CA SER A 204 18.62 2.42 -23.47
C SER A 204 18.10 3.80 -23.11
N LEU A 205 17.59 3.92 -21.89
CA LEU A 205 17.21 5.21 -21.33
C LEU A 205 18.38 5.79 -20.54
N PRO A 206 18.74 7.07 -20.75
CA PRO A 206 19.72 7.77 -19.92
C PRO A 206 19.17 8.12 -18.53
N PHE A 207 17.90 7.77 -18.27
CA PHE A 207 17.16 8.10 -17.06
C PHE A 207 16.58 6.83 -16.44
N LYS A 208 16.28 6.88 -15.14
CA LYS A 208 15.62 5.80 -14.39
C LYS A 208 14.21 6.23 -13.97
N GLU A 209 13.34 5.25 -13.71
CA GLU A 209 11.96 5.48 -13.24
C GLU A 209 11.91 6.41 -12.02
N ILE A 210 12.87 6.24 -11.10
CA ILE A 210 12.97 7.05 -9.88
C ILE A 210 13.31 8.53 -10.17
N ASP A 211 13.97 8.84 -11.29
CA ASP A 211 14.32 10.22 -11.64
C ASP A 211 13.07 11.03 -11.98
N PHE A 212 12.14 10.45 -12.74
CA PHE A 212 10.85 11.06 -13.04
C PHE A 212 9.99 11.19 -11.78
N GLN A 213 9.89 10.11 -10.99
CA GLN A 213 9.11 10.13 -9.75
C GLN A 213 9.57 11.27 -8.83
N ARG A 214 10.89 11.45 -8.69
CA ARG A 214 11.43 12.49 -7.83
C ARG A 214 11.08 13.91 -8.29
N VAL A 215 11.26 14.21 -9.58
CA VAL A 215 10.89 15.55 -10.11
C VAL A 215 9.40 15.80 -9.92
N ALA A 216 8.57 14.79 -10.18
CA ALA A 216 7.13 14.90 -9.96
C ALA A 216 6.78 15.13 -8.49
N ASP A 217 7.38 14.36 -7.56
CA ASP A 217 7.19 14.52 -6.12
C ASP A 217 7.63 15.94 -5.66
N GLU A 218 8.77 16.45 -6.15
CA GLU A 218 9.25 17.83 -5.87
C GLU A 218 8.24 18.89 -6.35
N LEU A 219 7.79 18.81 -7.61
CA LEU A 219 6.79 19.72 -8.16
C LEU A 219 5.47 19.67 -7.39
N TYR A 220 5.08 18.47 -6.93
CA TYR A 220 3.87 18.28 -6.14
C TYR A 220 3.97 19.00 -4.78
N GLN A 221 5.14 18.94 -4.13
CA GLN A 221 5.40 19.67 -2.87
C GLN A 221 5.44 21.18 -3.08
N ASP A 222 5.94 21.63 -4.23
CA ASP A 222 5.96 23.04 -4.63
C ASP A 222 4.58 23.55 -5.11
N GLU A 223 3.52 22.77 -4.93
CA GLU A 223 2.14 23.05 -5.36
C GLU A 223 1.98 23.22 -6.89
N LYS A 224 2.97 22.80 -7.68
CA LYS A 224 2.95 22.77 -9.15
C LYS A 224 2.33 21.47 -9.65
N ILE A 225 1.08 21.24 -9.27
CA ILE A 225 0.42 19.94 -9.41
C ILE A 225 0.28 19.50 -10.87
N ASP A 226 -0.04 20.43 -11.78
CA ASP A 226 -0.19 20.11 -13.21
C ASP A 226 1.13 19.65 -13.83
N GLU A 227 2.25 20.32 -13.51
CA GLU A 227 3.59 19.93 -13.95
C GLU A 227 3.98 18.56 -13.36
N ALA A 228 3.65 18.31 -12.09
CA ALA A 228 3.91 17.01 -11.46
C ALA A 228 3.19 15.86 -12.19
N ILE A 229 1.91 16.05 -12.54
CA ILE A 229 1.11 15.07 -13.28
C ILE A 229 1.71 14.83 -14.68
N GLU A 230 2.19 15.88 -15.35
CA GLU A 230 2.88 15.75 -16.64
C GLU A 230 4.16 14.90 -16.50
N VAL A 231 4.97 15.13 -15.46
CA VAL A 231 6.16 14.31 -15.21
C VAL A 231 5.82 12.85 -14.86
N TYR A 232 4.79 12.59 -14.04
CA TYR A 232 4.33 11.22 -13.80
C TYR A 232 3.83 10.55 -15.09
N SER A 233 3.17 11.29 -15.98
CA SER A 233 2.75 10.81 -17.29
C SER A 233 3.96 10.41 -18.14
N LEU A 234 4.99 11.26 -18.21
CA LEU A 234 6.25 10.95 -18.88
C LEU A 234 6.93 9.71 -18.28
N ASN A 235 6.84 9.51 -16.96
CA ASN A 235 7.34 8.30 -16.31
C ASN A 235 6.69 7.03 -16.87
N THR A 236 5.36 7.05 -17.06
CA THR A 236 4.64 5.90 -17.66
C THR A 236 5.00 5.67 -19.13
N LYS A 237 5.36 6.73 -19.86
CA LYS A 237 5.84 6.64 -21.25
C LYS A 237 7.24 6.04 -21.33
N ALA A 238 8.14 6.46 -20.44
CA ALA A 238 9.49 5.93 -20.33
C ALA A 238 9.52 4.48 -19.80
N PHE A 239 8.64 4.14 -18.86
CA PHE A 239 8.59 2.84 -18.19
C PHE A 239 7.20 2.18 -18.33
N PRO A 240 6.79 1.79 -19.55
CA PRO A 240 5.42 1.32 -19.83
C PRO A 240 5.06 -0.04 -19.21
N SER A 241 6.05 -0.76 -18.67
CA SER A 241 5.85 -2.01 -17.93
C SER A 241 5.91 -1.83 -16.41
N SER A 242 6.08 -0.60 -15.92
CA SER A 242 6.14 -0.33 -14.48
C SER A 242 4.78 -0.01 -13.91
N TRP A 243 4.20 -0.98 -13.19
CA TRP A 243 2.96 -0.76 -12.44
C TRP A 243 3.10 0.36 -11.40
N LYS A 244 4.31 0.63 -10.89
CA LYS A 244 4.58 1.71 -9.91
C LYS A 244 4.43 3.09 -10.55
N ALA A 245 4.94 3.28 -11.77
CA ALA A 245 4.79 4.54 -12.51
C ALA A 245 3.30 4.85 -12.75
N PHE A 246 2.51 3.85 -13.17
CA PHE A 246 1.06 4.02 -13.34
C PHE A 246 0.33 4.26 -12.01
N GLU A 247 0.76 3.66 -10.91
CA GLU A 247 0.16 3.86 -9.59
C GLU A 247 0.35 5.30 -9.09
N LYS A 248 1.56 5.87 -9.24
CA LYS A 248 1.85 7.27 -8.90
C LYS A 248 0.99 8.24 -9.72
N LEU A 249 0.94 8.04 -11.04
CA LEU A 249 0.08 8.84 -11.92
C LEU A 249 -1.41 8.74 -11.51
N ALA A 250 -1.90 7.52 -11.28
CA ALA A 250 -3.29 7.28 -10.91
C ALA A 250 -3.67 7.98 -9.61
N LYS A 251 -2.78 7.93 -8.61
CA LYS A 251 -2.96 8.60 -7.32
C LYS A 251 -3.05 10.12 -7.50
N SER A 252 -2.12 10.74 -8.20
CA SER A 252 -2.11 12.20 -8.41
C SER A 252 -3.32 12.68 -9.22
N LEU A 253 -3.76 11.90 -10.22
CA LEU A 253 -4.98 12.17 -10.98
C LEU A 253 -6.23 12.09 -10.08
N MET A 254 -6.30 11.11 -9.19
CA MET A 254 -7.41 10.98 -8.24
C MET A 254 -7.45 12.15 -7.25
N GLU A 255 -6.30 12.55 -6.68
CA GLU A 255 -6.20 13.66 -5.73
C GLU A 255 -6.58 15.01 -6.36
N THR A 256 -6.44 15.14 -7.68
CA THR A 256 -6.87 16.31 -8.46
C THR A 256 -8.25 16.18 -9.09
N ASN A 257 -9.05 15.19 -8.69
CA ASN A 257 -10.40 14.90 -9.20
C ASN A 257 -10.47 14.54 -10.70
N GLN A 258 -9.35 14.18 -11.32
CA GLN A 258 -9.29 13.64 -12.68
C GLN A 258 -9.63 12.13 -12.69
N ASN A 259 -10.80 11.81 -12.11
CA ASN A 259 -11.19 10.46 -11.72
C ASN A 259 -11.21 9.47 -12.88
N GLN A 260 -11.64 9.88 -14.09
CA GLN A 260 -11.67 8.98 -15.24
C GLN A 260 -10.25 8.57 -15.68
N ALA A 261 -9.31 9.52 -15.70
CA ALA A 261 -7.92 9.23 -16.04
C ALA A 261 -7.23 8.40 -14.95
N ALA A 262 -7.59 8.63 -13.68
CA ALA A 262 -7.14 7.79 -12.56
C ALA A 262 -7.64 6.35 -12.71
N VAL A 263 -8.89 6.13 -13.11
CA VAL A 263 -9.45 4.79 -13.38
C VAL A 263 -8.64 4.07 -14.45
N GLU A 264 -8.38 4.69 -15.59
CA GLU A 264 -7.60 4.06 -16.67
C GLU A 264 -6.17 3.71 -16.20
N SER A 265 -5.55 4.61 -15.45
CA SER A 265 -4.21 4.37 -14.88
C SER A 265 -4.21 3.21 -13.88
N TYR A 266 -5.18 3.14 -12.95
CA TYR A 266 -5.30 2.01 -12.02
C TYR A 266 -5.65 0.69 -12.71
N LYS A 267 -6.44 0.70 -13.80
CA LYS A 267 -6.67 -0.49 -14.62
C LYS A 267 -5.36 -0.99 -15.22
N LYS A 268 -4.50 -0.09 -15.69
CA LYS A 268 -3.17 -0.44 -16.19
C LYS A 268 -2.27 -1.03 -15.10
N VAL A 269 -2.36 -0.53 -13.86
CA VAL A 269 -1.69 -1.15 -12.70
C VAL A 269 -2.12 -2.61 -12.53
N LEU A 270 -3.42 -2.91 -12.64
CA LEU A 270 -3.92 -4.29 -12.51
C LEU A 270 -3.63 -5.18 -13.74
N GLU A 271 -3.48 -4.59 -14.92
CA GLU A 271 -2.99 -5.32 -16.10
C GLU A 271 -1.55 -5.81 -15.88
N LEU A 272 -0.70 -4.93 -15.34
CA LEU A 272 0.72 -5.21 -15.09
C LEU A 272 0.96 -6.01 -13.80
N LYS A 273 0.12 -5.82 -12.77
CA LYS A 273 0.19 -6.47 -11.46
C LYS A 273 -1.21 -6.87 -10.98
N PRO A 274 -1.75 -8.02 -11.45
CA PRO A 274 -3.14 -8.43 -11.19
C PRO A 274 -3.51 -8.63 -9.72
N ASP A 275 -2.54 -8.95 -8.86
CA ASP A 275 -2.72 -9.16 -7.44
C ASP A 275 -2.59 -7.88 -6.60
N PHE A 276 -2.39 -6.71 -7.23
CA PHE A 276 -2.24 -5.45 -6.51
C PHE A 276 -3.56 -4.95 -5.91
N ILE A 277 -3.80 -5.33 -4.66
CA ILE A 277 -5.04 -5.09 -3.92
C ILE A 277 -5.40 -3.60 -3.84
N TRP A 278 -4.40 -2.71 -3.72
CA TRP A 278 -4.62 -1.27 -3.61
C TRP A 278 -5.31 -0.68 -4.85
N ALA A 279 -4.86 -1.01 -6.06
CA ALA A 279 -5.52 -0.53 -7.28
C ALA A 279 -6.97 -1.03 -7.39
N ARG A 280 -7.27 -2.26 -6.96
CA ARG A 280 -8.67 -2.77 -6.91
C ARG A 280 -9.53 -1.91 -5.98
N ARG A 281 -8.98 -1.51 -4.83
CA ARG A 281 -9.67 -0.63 -3.89
C ARG A 281 -9.91 0.75 -4.50
N MET A 282 -8.88 1.37 -5.07
CA MET A 282 -8.99 2.70 -5.67
C MET A 282 -9.98 2.72 -6.82
N LEU A 283 -9.96 1.72 -7.70
CA LEU A 283 -10.97 1.55 -8.75
C LEU A 283 -12.39 1.46 -8.19
N GLY A 284 -12.57 0.68 -7.13
CA GLY A 284 -13.85 0.59 -6.44
C GLY A 284 -14.33 1.93 -5.85
N MET A 285 -13.43 2.71 -5.26
CA MET A 285 -13.70 4.06 -4.76
C MET A 285 -14.02 5.06 -5.88
N LEU A 286 -13.42 4.86 -7.06
CA LEU A 286 -13.66 5.64 -8.26
C LEU A 286 -14.91 5.20 -9.05
N GLY A 287 -15.68 4.24 -8.53
CA GLY A 287 -16.98 3.84 -9.08
C GLY A 287 -16.99 2.50 -9.83
N GLU A 288 -15.84 1.84 -10.01
CA GLU A 288 -15.72 0.53 -10.65
C GLU A 288 -16.10 -0.60 -9.66
N ARG A 289 -17.40 -0.70 -9.37
CA ARG A 289 -17.95 -1.51 -8.26
C ARG A 289 -17.64 -3.01 -8.34
N GLU A 290 -17.31 -3.53 -9.51
CA GLU A 290 -16.91 -4.93 -9.66
C GLU A 290 -15.64 -5.28 -8.88
N TYR A 291 -14.72 -4.33 -8.74
CA TYR A 291 -13.51 -4.49 -7.92
C TYR A 291 -13.82 -4.45 -6.40
N LEU A 292 -15.00 -3.93 -6.01
CA LEU A 292 -15.43 -3.95 -4.61
C LEU A 292 -15.95 -5.30 -4.14
N LYS A 293 -16.41 -6.18 -5.05
CA LYS A 293 -16.95 -7.51 -4.70
C LYS A 293 -15.94 -8.35 -3.93
N PHE A 294 -14.65 -8.15 -4.18
CA PHE A 294 -13.53 -8.76 -3.45
C PHE A 294 -13.65 -8.59 -1.92
N TRP A 295 -14.12 -7.42 -1.47
CA TRP A 295 -14.16 -7.05 -0.06
C TRP A 295 -15.40 -7.55 0.71
N SER A 296 -16.42 -8.02 -0.01
CA SER A 296 -17.66 -8.51 0.59
C SER A 296 -17.49 -9.77 1.46
N GLY A 297 -16.35 -10.47 1.32
CA GLY A 297 -16.02 -11.69 2.05
C GLY A 297 -15.15 -11.52 3.31
N ILE A 298 -14.67 -10.31 3.64
CA ILE A 298 -13.75 -10.11 4.77
C ILE A 298 -14.51 -10.02 6.10
N LYS A 299 -14.18 -10.90 7.05
CA LYS A 299 -14.69 -10.84 8.43
C LYS A 299 -14.08 -9.67 9.21
N LEU A 300 -14.95 -8.82 9.75
CA LEU A 300 -14.61 -7.67 10.57
C LEU A 300 -13.98 -8.11 11.91
N ASN A 301 -12.82 -7.55 12.27
CA ASN A 301 -12.28 -7.72 13.62
C ASN A 301 -13.04 -6.81 14.58
N LEU A 302 -14.04 -7.36 15.27
CA LEU A 302 -14.92 -6.61 16.17
C LEU A 302 -14.16 -5.82 17.25
N LYS A 303 -13.01 -6.32 17.73
CA LYS A 303 -12.21 -5.59 18.73
C LYS A 303 -11.64 -4.28 18.21
N ARG A 304 -11.32 -4.21 16.91
CA ARG A 304 -10.68 -3.04 16.27
C ARG A 304 -11.66 -1.92 15.95
N VAL A 305 -12.94 -2.23 15.82
CA VAL A 305 -13.97 -1.27 15.39
C VAL A 305 -15.01 -0.96 16.46
N LYS A 306 -14.97 -1.68 17.58
CA LYS A 306 -15.93 -1.49 18.69
C LYS A 306 -15.93 -0.05 19.22
N ASN A 307 -14.76 0.59 19.25
CA ASN A 307 -14.62 2.00 19.65
C ASN A 307 -15.17 2.99 18.61
N LEU A 308 -15.38 2.56 17.36
CA LEU A 308 -15.94 3.38 16.28
C LEU A 308 -17.47 3.39 16.29
N VAL A 309 -18.11 2.37 16.91
CA VAL A 309 -19.57 2.29 17.07
C VAL A 309 -20.11 3.49 17.82
N GLY A 310 -21.23 4.03 17.35
CA GLY A 310 -21.93 5.15 17.96
C GLY A 310 -22.55 6.09 16.93
N ARG A 311 -23.20 7.13 17.45
CA ARG A 311 -23.78 8.21 16.66
C ARG A 311 -22.74 9.28 16.36
N TYR A 312 -22.72 9.79 15.14
CA TYR A 312 -21.89 10.91 14.73
C TYR A 312 -22.75 11.98 14.04
N ASP A 313 -22.74 13.18 14.59
CA ASP A 313 -23.56 14.31 14.12
C ASP A 313 -22.78 15.21 13.15
N PHE A 314 -23.47 15.71 12.12
CA PHE A 314 -22.94 16.64 11.12
C PHE A 314 -24.10 17.36 10.40
N ASP A 315 -23.97 18.64 10.04
CA ASP A 315 -24.95 19.40 9.24
C ASP A 315 -26.44 19.11 9.57
N ASN A 316 -26.81 19.12 10.87
CA ASN A 316 -28.16 18.79 11.40
C ASN A 316 -28.68 17.37 11.08
N ASN A 317 -27.80 16.47 10.69
CA ASN A 317 -28.03 15.05 10.44
C ASN A 317 -27.11 14.21 11.33
N TYR A 318 -27.33 12.89 11.31
CA TYR A 318 -26.43 11.96 11.99
C TYR A 318 -26.25 10.65 11.24
N LEU A 319 -25.14 9.99 11.54
CA LEU A 319 -24.81 8.63 11.11
C LEU A 319 -24.70 7.73 12.34
N ASP A 320 -25.49 6.67 12.39
CA ASP A 320 -25.33 5.61 13.39
C ASP A 320 -24.48 4.49 12.80
N PHE A 321 -23.30 4.27 13.38
CA PHE A 321 -22.43 3.14 13.05
C PHE A 321 -22.69 1.99 14.00
N ILE A 322 -23.12 0.85 13.47
CA ILE A 322 -23.69 -0.26 14.25
C ILE A 322 -23.02 -1.57 13.86
N ILE A 323 -22.67 -2.40 14.85
CA ILE A 323 -22.23 -3.77 14.60
C ILE A 323 -23.40 -4.72 14.84
N GLU A 324 -23.70 -5.56 13.85
CA GLU A 324 -24.65 -6.68 13.99
C GLU A 324 -24.00 -7.98 13.51
N GLY A 325 -23.92 -8.96 14.42
CA GLY A 325 -23.13 -10.16 14.18
C GLY A 325 -21.66 -9.81 13.92
N ASN A 326 -21.14 -10.21 12.75
CA ASN A 326 -19.76 -9.94 12.31
C ASN A 326 -19.66 -8.87 11.20
N LYS A 327 -20.67 -8.01 11.08
CA LYS A 327 -20.77 -7.00 10.02
C LYS A 327 -20.87 -5.61 10.62
N PHE A 328 -20.30 -4.63 9.91
CA PHE A 328 -20.41 -3.21 10.27
C PHE A 328 -21.43 -2.56 9.35
N TYR A 329 -22.34 -1.80 9.95
CA TYR A 329 -23.40 -1.11 9.24
C TYR A 329 -23.38 0.38 9.52
N LEU A 330 -23.88 1.12 8.55
CA LEU A 330 -24.19 2.53 8.63
C LEU A 330 -25.69 2.71 8.52
N LEU A 331 -26.29 3.46 9.44
CA LEU A 331 -27.67 3.91 9.39
C LEU A 331 -27.72 5.45 9.40
N PRO A 332 -27.95 6.09 8.25
CA PRO A 332 -28.12 7.53 8.18
C PRO A 332 -29.47 7.98 8.75
N SER A 333 -29.53 9.15 9.41
CA SER A 333 -30.75 9.69 10.03
C SER A 333 -31.92 9.92 9.07
N TRP A 334 -31.61 10.11 7.78
CA TRP A 334 -32.60 10.33 6.71
C TRP A 334 -33.02 9.03 5.98
N SER A 335 -32.49 7.87 6.38
CA SER A 335 -32.75 6.58 5.74
C SER A 335 -33.33 5.58 6.75
N LYS A 336 -34.34 4.82 6.33
CA LYS A 336 -34.81 3.64 7.09
C LYS A 336 -33.96 2.39 6.80
N GLU A 337 -33.15 2.43 5.75
CA GLU A 337 -32.25 1.35 5.36
C GLU A 337 -30.86 1.57 5.97
N LYS A 338 -30.26 0.46 6.43
CA LYS A 338 -28.85 0.40 6.84
C LYS A 338 -28.01 -0.23 5.75
N PHE A 339 -26.80 0.27 5.57
CA PHE A 339 -25.86 -0.16 4.54
C PHE A 339 -24.70 -0.89 5.18
N GLN A 340 -24.33 -2.05 4.65
CA GLN A 340 -23.08 -2.69 5.09
C GLN A 340 -21.90 -1.85 4.63
N ILE A 341 -20.97 -1.57 5.54
CA ILE A 341 -19.72 -0.89 5.24
C ILE A 341 -18.55 -1.84 5.44
N TYR A 342 -17.53 -1.68 4.60
CA TYR A 342 -16.39 -2.59 4.47
C TYR A 342 -15.11 -1.81 4.75
N SER A 343 -14.06 -2.50 5.22
CA SER A 343 -12.76 -1.90 5.47
C SER A 343 -11.65 -2.92 5.30
N ASP A 344 -10.51 -2.45 4.80
CA ASP A 344 -9.22 -3.13 4.77
C ASP A 344 -8.25 -2.59 5.84
N THR A 345 -8.60 -1.49 6.51
CA THR A 345 -7.81 -0.85 7.58
C THR A 345 -8.59 -0.84 8.90
N THR A 346 -8.03 -0.21 9.93
CA THR A 346 -8.76 0.04 11.19
C THR A 346 -9.58 1.31 11.20
N SER A 347 -9.44 2.17 10.19
CA SER A 347 -9.95 3.54 10.21
C SER A 347 -10.68 3.97 8.95
N LYS A 348 -10.46 3.35 7.80
CA LYS A 348 -11.08 3.74 6.53
C LYS A 348 -12.09 2.70 6.07
N PHE A 349 -13.36 3.10 5.99
CA PHE A 349 -14.48 2.26 5.59
C PHE A 349 -15.14 2.81 4.33
N PHE A 350 -15.89 1.96 3.63
CA PHE A 350 -16.63 2.35 2.45
C PHE A 350 -17.96 1.59 2.31
N SER A 351 -18.95 2.23 1.66
CA SER A 351 -20.22 1.63 1.26
C SER A 351 -20.21 1.28 -0.22
N GLN A 352 -20.40 0.00 -0.55
CA GLN A 352 -20.51 -0.47 -1.95
C GLN A 352 -21.78 0.05 -2.66
N GLU A 353 -22.82 0.32 -1.89
CA GLU A 353 -24.13 0.69 -2.41
C GLU A 353 -24.19 2.18 -2.77
N LYS A 354 -23.64 3.03 -1.91
CA LYS A 354 -23.78 4.50 -1.98
C LYS A 354 -22.56 5.26 -2.51
N ASN A 355 -21.44 4.57 -2.73
CA ASN A 355 -20.15 5.19 -3.06
C ASN A 355 -19.71 6.23 -2.02
N TRP A 356 -19.83 5.84 -0.75
CA TRP A 356 -19.49 6.67 0.39
C TRP A 356 -18.24 6.13 1.08
N THR A 357 -17.38 7.01 1.57
CA THR A 357 -16.22 6.62 2.39
C THR A 357 -16.24 7.30 3.75
N PHE A 358 -15.63 6.64 4.72
CA PHE A 358 -15.61 7.04 6.12
C PHE A 358 -14.21 6.86 6.65
N GLU A 359 -13.55 7.94 7.07
CA GLU A 359 -12.23 7.91 7.67
C GLU A 359 -12.31 8.35 9.12
N PHE A 360 -12.20 7.38 10.03
CA PHE A 360 -12.19 7.61 11.47
C PHE A 360 -10.81 8.08 11.91
N ASP A 361 -10.79 9.15 12.69
CA ASP A 361 -9.57 9.64 13.31
C ASP A 361 -9.15 8.66 14.42
N THR A 362 -8.03 7.97 14.22
CA THR A 362 -7.53 6.98 15.19
C THR A 362 -6.83 7.62 16.39
N ALA A 363 -6.39 8.87 16.27
CA ALA A 363 -5.82 9.64 17.37
C ALA A 363 -6.95 10.26 18.22
N SER A 364 -8.09 10.57 17.61
CA SER A 364 -9.30 11.06 18.27
C SER A 364 -10.55 10.34 17.76
N PRO A 365 -10.93 9.19 18.34
CA PRO A 365 -12.07 8.36 17.86
C PRO A 365 -13.45 9.04 17.95
N GLY A 366 -13.49 10.33 18.32
CA GLY A 366 -14.66 11.18 18.28
C GLY A 366 -14.90 11.87 16.93
N LYS A 367 -14.11 11.62 15.88
CA LYS A 367 -14.25 12.29 14.58
C LYS A 367 -14.21 11.28 13.43
N VAL A 368 -15.11 11.47 12.46
CA VAL A 368 -15.10 10.75 11.19
C VAL A 368 -15.26 11.73 10.03
N THR A 369 -14.40 11.61 9.03
CA THR A 369 -14.55 12.28 7.74
C THR A 369 -15.46 11.41 6.89
N PHE A 370 -16.63 11.93 6.52
CA PHE A 370 -17.61 11.26 5.67
C PHE A 370 -17.61 11.90 4.29
N THR A 371 -17.20 11.14 3.27
CA THR A 371 -17.14 11.61 1.89
C THR A 371 -18.22 10.94 1.04
N THR A 372 -18.98 11.76 0.35
CA THR A 372 -19.95 11.37 -0.68
C THR A 372 -19.40 11.76 -2.06
N PRO A 373 -19.99 11.28 -3.17
CA PRO A 373 -19.55 11.69 -4.51
C PRO A 373 -19.61 13.20 -4.77
N SER A 374 -20.44 13.93 -4.02
CA SER A 374 -20.67 15.37 -4.24
C SER A 374 -20.11 16.28 -3.15
N LYS A 375 -19.81 15.76 -1.96
CA LYS A 375 -19.44 16.58 -0.78
C LYS A 375 -18.70 15.78 0.29
N ILE A 376 -17.81 16.44 1.01
CA ILE A 376 -17.13 15.95 2.21
C ILE A 376 -17.76 16.59 3.46
N TYR A 377 -17.94 15.79 4.50
CA TYR A 377 -18.47 16.18 5.80
C TYR A 377 -17.53 15.74 6.91
N ILE A 378 -17.56 16.47 8.02
CA ILE A 378 -16.91 16.06 9.27
C ILE A 378 -18.01 15.78 10.28
N ALA A 379 -18.16 14.52 10.66
CA ALA A 379 -19.09 14.12 11.70
C ALA A 379 -18.36 13.89 13.02
N LYS A 380 -18.97 14.35 14.11
CA LYS A 380 -18.42 14.25 15.47
C LYS A 380 -19.25 13.29 16.29
N LYS A 381 -18.58 12.43 17.04
CA LYS A 381 -19.23 11.44 17.88
C LYS A 381 -20.04 12.15 18.96
N PHE A 382 -21.30 11.77 19.07
CA PHE A 382 -22.19 12.25 20.11
C PHE A 382 -21.70 11.69 21.45
N ASN A 383 -21.22 12.58 22.32
CA ASN A 383 -20.94 12.25 23.72
C ASN A 383 -22.24 12.49 24.50
N GLN A 384 -22.81 11.43 25.07
CA GLN A 384 -23.94 11.54 25.99
C GLN A 384 -23.53 12.28 27.27
#